data_AF-A0A349K045-F1
#
_entry.id   AF-A0A349K045-F1
#
_cell.length_a   1.000
_cell.length_b   1.000
_cell.length_c   1.000
_cell.angle_alpha   90.00
_cell.angle_beta   90.00
_cell.angle_gamma   90.00
#
_symmetry.space_group_name_H-M   'P 1'
#
loop_
_entity.id
_entity.type
_entity.pdbx_description
1 polymer ?
#
loop_
_entity_poly.entity_id
_entity_poly.type
_entity_poly.pdbx_seq_one_letter_code
_entity_poly.pdbx_strand_id
1 'polypeptide(L)'
;MEEIGSTNMPFGKFGPDEYPPRGVPIIDLPPEYLAWFTERGFPKGRLGELLATVFEIKQSGADAVFQPLRERNGGRFRLARKRRRTVDFEEREDQR
;
A
#
# COMPACT_ATOMS: atom_id res chain seq x y z
N MET A 1 0.16 8.09 -16.83
CA MET A 1 1.19 7.89 -15.78
C MET A 1 1.08 8.90 -14.65
N GLU A 2 0.70 10.15 -14.91
CA GLU A 2 0.58 11.19 -13.87
C GLU A 2 -0.32 10.76 -12.70
N GLU A 3 -1.47 10.15 -13.02
CA GLU A 3 -2.41 9.64 -12.02
C GLU A 3 -1.84 8.52 -11.14
N ILE A 4 -0.98 7.65 -11.68
CA ILE A 4 -0.31 6.58 -10.91
C ILE A 4 0.64 7.21 -9.86
N GLY A 5 1.32 8.28 -10.22
CA GLY A 5 2.26 8.98 -9.34
C GLY A 5 1.57 9.72 -8.19
N SER A 6 0.34 10.20 -8.39
CA SER A 6 -0.42 10.93 -7.36
C SER A 6 -1.36 10.05 -6.53
N THR A 7 -1.54 8.79 -6.89
CA THR A 7 -2.51 7.90 -6.23
C THR A 7 -1.87 7.20 -5.01
N ASN A 8 -2.53 7.33 -3.87
CA ASN A 8 -2.21 6.59 -2.65
C ASN A 8 -3.22 5.46 -2.44
N MET A 9 -2.78 4.42 -1.74
CA MET A 9 -3.64 3.31 -1.34
C MET A 9 -4.67 3.80 -0.30
N PRO A 10 -5.98 3.68 -0.55
CA PRO A 10 -7.00 4.26 0.33
C PRO A 10 -7.44 3.34 1.48
N PHE A 11 -7.04 2.07 1.50
CA PHE A 11 -7.46 1.10 2.52
C PHE A 11 -6.47 -0.04 2.69
N GLY A 12 -6.75 -0.92 3.66
CA GLY A 12 -5.96 -2.12 3.94
C GLY A 12 -4.66 -1.80 4.66
N LYS A 13 -3.71 -2.75 4.63
CA LYS A 13 -2.42 -2.65 5.34
C LYS A 13 -1.62 -1.40 4.96
N PHE A 14 -1.78 -0.90 3.74
CA PHE A 14 -1.06 0.27 3.22
C PHE A 14 -1.95 1.52 3.13
N GLY A 15 -3.15 1.47 3.72
CA GLY A 15 -4.08 2.59 3.78
C GLY A 15 -3.70 3.64 4.84
N PRO A 16 -4.51 4.71 4.94
CA PRO A 16 -4.32 5.80 5.90
C PRO A 16 -4.25 5.35 7.37
N ASP A 17 -4.96 4.27 7.73
CA ASP A 17 -5.01 3.75 9.11
C ASP A 17 -3.65 3.25 9.61
N GLU A 18 -2.79 2.80 8.71
CA GLU A 18 -1.43 2.35 9.03
C GLU A 18 -0.36 3.37 8.60
N TYR A 19 -0.64 4.13 7.54
CA TYR A 19 0.26 5.11 6.96
C TYR A 19 -0.42 6.48 6.77
N PRO A 20 -0.68 7.23 7.85
CA PRO A 20 -1.34 8.52 7.77
C PRO A 20 -0.46 9.58 7.07
N PRO A 21 -1.07 10.61 6.44
CA PRO A 21 -2.52 10.87 6.39
C PRO A 21 -3.25 10.24 5.19
N ARG A 22 -2.53 9.80 4.14
CA ARG A 22 -3.12 9.42 2.84
C ARG A 22 -2.92 7.95 2.45
N GLY A 23 -2.12 7.20 3.19
CA GLY A 23 -1.67 5.86 2.80
C GLY A 23 -0.40 5.88 1.96
N VAL A 24 0.07 4.70 1.58
CA VAL A 24 1.29 4.52 0.79
C VAL A 24 0.99 4.79 -0.70
N PRO A 25 1.87 5.50 -1.44
CA PRO A 25 1.76 5.63 -2.89
C PRO A 25 1.68 4.25 -3.57
N ILE A 26 0.80 4.08 -4.55
CA ILE A 26 0.61 2.77 -5.19
C ILE A 26 1.88 2.24 -5.86
N ILE A 27 2.75 3.14 -6.34
CA ILE A 27 4.07 2.82 -6.94
C ILE A 27 5.10 2.27 -5.97
N ASP A 28 4.89 2.48 -4.67
CA ASP A 28 5.76 2.01 -3.59
C ASP A 28 5.16 0.84 -2.82
N LEU A 29 4.01 0.32 -3.27
CA LEU A 29 3.46 -0.92 -2.74
C LEU A 29 4.39 -2.11 -3.06
N PRO A 30 4.58 -3.03 -2.10
CA PRO A 30 5.30 -4.27 -2.35
C PRO A 30 4.60 -5.14 -3.40
N PRO A 31 5.34 -5.78 -4.33
CA PRO A 31 4.76 -6.68 -5.33
C PRO A 31 3.91 -7.81 -4.71
N GLU A 32 4.30 -8.30 -3.55
CA GLU A 32 3.60 -9.38 -2.83
C GLU A 32 2.21 -8.94 -2.37
N TYR A 33 2.06 -7.67 -2.02
CA TYR A 33 0.75 -7.12 -1.65
C TYR A 33 -0.17 -7.00 -2.87
N LEU A 34 0.39 -6.67 -4.03
CA LEU A 34 -0.35 -6.60 -5.29
C LEU A 34 -0.71 -7.99 -5.81
N ALA A 35 0.17 -8.99 -5.63
CA ALA A 35 -0.10 -10.39 -5.96
C ALA A 35 -1.31 -10.95 -5.18
N TRP A 36 -1.53 -10.51 -3.94
CA TRP A 36 -2.74 -10.90 -3.19
C TRP A 36 -4.05 -10.49 -3.90
N PHE A 37 -4.03 -9.40 -4.69
CA PHE A 37 -5.17 -8.99 -5.50
C PHE A 37 -5.34 -9.81 -6.77
N THR A 38 -4.32 -10.50 -7.28
CA THR A 38 -4.48 -11.31 -8.50
C THR A 38 -5.37 -12.52 -8.28
N GLU A 39 -5.38 -13.08 -7.06
CA GLU A 39 -6.24 -14.22 -6.71
C GLU A 39 -7.66 -13.80 -6.35
N ARG A 40 -7.83 -12.64 -5.69
CA ARG A 40 -9.13 -12.14 -5.20
C ARG A 40 -9.84 -11.19 -6.16
N GLY A 41 -9.11 -10.66 -7.12
CA GLY A 41 -9.52 -9.57 -8.00
C GLY A 41 -9.12 -8.20 -7.46
N PHE A 42 -8.71 -7.32 -8.39
CA PHE A 42 -8.46 -5.91 -8.08
C PHE A 42 -9.78 -5.18 -7.78
N PRO A 43 -9.74 -4.09 -6.98
CA PRO A 43 -10.91 -3.25 -6.73
C PRO A 43 -11.53 -2.77 -8.04
N LYS A 44 -12.86 -2.66 -8.11
CA LYS A 44 -13.51 -2.15 -9.33
C LYS A 44 -13.18 -0.67 -9.57
N GLY A 45 -13.17 -0.30 -10.85
CA GLY A 45 -12.95 1.07 -11.30
C GLY A 45 -11.48 1.45 -11.36
N ARG A 46 -11.22 2.76 -11.38
CA ARG A 46 -9.92 3.32 -11.75
C ARG A 46 -8.77 2.86 -10.86
N LEU A 47 -8.99 2.76 -9.54
CA LEU A 47 -7.98 2.29 -8.61
C LEU A 47 -7.48 0.87 -8.96
N GLY A 48 -8.37 -0.05 -9.33
CA GLY A 48 -7.97 -1.41 -9.69
C GLY A 48 -7.16 -1.47 -10.97
N GLU A 49 -7.54 -0.69 -11.98
CA GLU A 49 -6.79 -0.57 -13.23
C GLU A 49 -5.36 -0.08 -12.97
N LEU A 50 -5.21 0.93 -12.11
CA LEU A 50 -3.90 1.48 -11.73
C LEU A 50 -3.08 0.44 -10.94
N LEU A 51 -3.69 -0.27 -9.99
CA LEU A 51 -3.01 -1.32 -9.22
C LEU A 51 -2.56 -2.48 -10.10
N ALA A 52 -3.39 -2.93 -11.04
CA ALA A 52 -3.04 -3.97 -12.00
C ALA A 52 -1.86 -3.54 -12.89
N THR A 53 -1.91 -2.31 -13.42
CA THR A 53 -0.82 -1.74 -14.22
C THR A 53 0.49 -1.69 -13.44
N VAL A 54 0.45 -1.22 -12.19
CA VAL A 54 1.63 -1.17 -11.32
C VAL A 54 2.17 -2.57 -11.03
N PHE A 55 1.29 -3.55 -10.82
CA PHE A 55 1.69 -4.93 -10.59
C PHE A 55 2.41 -5.53 -11.80
N GLU A 56 1.91 -5.35 -13.01
CA GLU A 56 2.53 -5.83 -14.25
C GLU A 56 3.94 -5.23 -14.45
N ILE A 57 4.07 -3.92 -14.23
CA ILE A 57 5.37 -3.23 -14.31
C ILE A 57 6.35 -3.78 -13.27
N LYS A 58 5.89 -4.05 -12.05
CA LYS A 58 6.74 -4.62 -10.99
C LYS A 58 7.12 -6.07 -11.28
N GLN A 59 6.20 -6.88 -11.77
CA GLN A 59 6.43 -8.28 -12.18
C GLN A 59 7.48 -8.37 -13.31
N SER A 60 7.48 -7.43 -14.24
CA SER A 60 8.48 -7.36 -15.31
C SER A 60 9.87 -6.85 -14.84
N GLY A 61 10.02 -6.47 -13.57
CA GLY A 61 11.26 -5.91 -13.04
C GLY A 61 11.52 -4.45 -13.44
N ALA A 62 10.57 -3.80 -14.12
CA ALA A 62 10.69 -2.42 -14.60
C ALA A 62 10.37 -1.37 -13.53
N ASP A 63 10.62 -1.62 -12.24
CA ASP A 63 10.33 -0.67 -11.14
C ASP A 63 11.05 0.68 -11.29
N ALA A 64 12.17 0.69 -12.02
CA ALA A 64 12.94 1.91 -12.30
C ALA A 64 12.12 2.97 -13.07
N VAL A 65 11.07 2.58 -13.81
CA VAL A 65 10.21 3.54 -14.53
C VAL A 65 9.47 4.50 -13.59
N PHE A 66 9.33 4.15 -12.30
CA PHE A 66 8.71 4.99 -11.30
C PHE A 66 9.67 5.97 -10.63
N GLN A 67 10.99 5.86 -10.85
CA GLN A 67 11.99 6.75 -10.24
C GLN A 67 11.71 8.24 -10.47
N PRO A 68 11.39 8.71 -11.69
CA PRO A 68 11.10 10.13 -11.90
C PRO A 68 9.85 10.59 -11.14
N LEU A 69 8.87 9.70 -10.92
CA LEU A 69 7.67 10.01 -10.15
C LEU A 69 7.97 10.06 -8.64
N ARG A 70 8.82 9.15 -8.15
CA ARG A 70 9.28 9.17 -6.76
C ARG A 70 10.07 10.43 -6.45
N GLU A 71 10.98 10.83 -7.33
CA GLU A 71 11.76 12.06 -7.17
C GLU A 71 10.87 13.29 -7.05
N ARG A 72 9.83 13.39 -7.89
CA ARG A 72 8.82 14.45 -7.79
C ARG A 72 8.04 14.43 -6.47
N ASN A 73 7.85 13.25 -5.88
CA ASN A 73 7.09 13.04 -4.65
C ASN A 73 7.95 13.03 -3.37
N GLY A 74 9.24 13.36 -3.44
CA GLY A 74 10.13 13.42 -2.28
C GLY A 74 10.88 12.12 -1.95
N GLY A 75 10.95 11.19 -2.89
CA GLY A 75 11.72 9.94 -2.81
C GLY A 75 10.86 8.68 -2.60
N ARG A 76 11.51 7.53 -2.39
CA ARG A 76 10.81 6.27 -2.04
C ARG A 76 10.10 6.42 -0.69
N PHE A 77 8.82 6.05 -0.65
CA PHE A 77 8.06 5.99 0.58
C PHE A 77 8.67 4.98 1.54
N ARG A 78 8.90 5.40 2.80
CA ARG A 78 9.51 4.52 3.82
C ARG A 78 8.44 3.63 4.45
N LEU A 79 8.49 2.34 4.14
CA LEU A 79 7.66 1.31 4.79
C LEU A 79 8.18 0.97 6.20
N ALA A 80 8.34 1.96 7.07
CA ALA A 80 8.67 1.75 8.46
C ALA A 80 7.36 1.47 9.23
N ARG A 81 7.05 0.19 9.45
CA ARG A 81 5.88 -0.23 10.25
C ARG A 81 5.95 0.45 11.61
N LYS A 82 4.95 1.28 11.96
CA LYS A 82 4.73 1.62 13.36
C LYS A 82 4.39 0.30 14.04
N ARG A 83 5.27 -0.21 14.93
CA ARG A 83 4.90 -1.32 15.82
C ARG A 83 3.63 -0.86 16.56
N ARG A 84 2.45 -1.33 16.16
CA ARG A 84 1.26 -1.22 17.01
C ARG A 84 1.63 -1.94 18.29
N ARG A 85 1.72 -1.17 19.37
CA ARG A 85 2.01 -1.65 20.71
C ARG A 85 0.79 -2.48 21.11
N THR A 86 0.89 -3.80 21.04
CA THR A 86 -0.13 -4.70 21.58
C THR A 86 -0.04 -4.64 23.09
N VAL A 87 -1.11 -4.23 23.76
CA VAL A 87 -1.57 -4.82 25.03
C VAL A 87 -2.90 -4.18 25.38
N ASP A 88 -3.97 -4.96 25.22
CA ASP A 88 -5.08 -4.95 26.17
C ASP A 88 -5.62 -6.38 26.16
N PHE A 89 -5.02 -7.20 27.03
CA PHE A 89 -5.62 -8.44 27.48
C PHE A 89 -6.69 -7.99 28.49
N GLU A 90 -7.96 -8.04 28.12
CA GLU A 90 -9.05 -7.85 29.08
C GLU A 90 -8.91 -8.94 30.16
N GLU A 91 -8.46 -8.51 31.35
CA GLU A 91 -8.59 -9.25 32.59
C GLU A 91 -10.09 -9.48 32.84
N ARG A 92 -10.57 -10.67 32.47
CA ARG A 92 -11.87 -11.12 32.96
C ARG A 92 -11.73 -11.35 34.46
N GLU A 93 -12.27 -10.41 35.22
CA GLU A 93 -12.55 -10.56 36.64
C GLU A 93 -13.52 -11.73 36.84
N ASP A 94 -12.97 -12.93 37.00
CA ASP A 94 -13.65 -14.01 37.72
C ASP A 94 -13.52 -13.71 39.21
N GLN A 95 -14.42 -12.87 39.70
CA GLN A 95 -14.64 -12.67 41.12
C GLN A 95 -16.05 -13.15 41.47
N ARG A 96 -16.07 -14.34 42.08
CA ARG A 96 -17.05 -14.88 43.03
C ARG A 96 -18.01 -15.97 42.57
#